data_AF-A0A7S0G3E9-F1
#
_entry.id   AF-A0A7S0G3E9-F1
#
_cell.length_a   1.000
_cell.length_b   1.000
_cell.length_c   1.000
_cell.angle_alpha   90.00
_cell.angle_beta   90.00
_cell.angle_gamma   90.00
#
_symmetry.space_group_name_H-M   'P 1'
#
loop_
_entity.id
_entity.type
_entity.pdbx_description
1 polymer ?
#
loop_
_entity_poly.entity_id
_entity_poly.type
_entity_poly.pdbx_seq_one_letter_code
_entity_poly.pdbx_strand_id
1 'polypeptide(L)'
;KEVKEQYPGLVVIDFTHPTAVNGNVELYAKYGIDCIIGTTGGDEEAMREAVIGSPGVYSVIAPNMGKQIVAFQAMMKSMSTEFPGCLSGYTMNVVESHQSSKADTSGTAKAVINSFNDMGVDFSVDDVEKVRTEAEQLDRMEVPMKYLKGHAYHTYTLTSPDGTVTLEFKHNVRGRLVYAEGTVDAAEFLVEKRALGGDKRVFNMIDILRSGAMQ
;
A
#
# COMPACT_ATOMS: atom_id res chain seq x y z
N LYS A 1 -13.37 4.86 -26.65
CA LYS A 1 -13.19 6.07 -27.48
C LYS A 1 -14.38 7.01 -27.31
N GLU A 2 -15.60 6.57 -27.65
CA GLU A 2 -16.85 7.34 -27.49
C GLU A 2 -17.03 7.94 -26.08
N VAL A 3 -16.85 7.15 -25.02
CA VAL A 3 -16.96 7.63 -23.63
C VAL A 3 -15.96 8.76 -23.32
N LYS A 4 -14.73 8.69 -23.83
CA LYS A 4 -13.71 9.73 -23.62
C LYS A 4 -14.07 11.02 -24.38
N GLU A 5 -14.64 10.89 -25.57
CA GLU A 5 -15.13 12.03 -26.35
C GLU A 5 -16.29 12.72 -25.63
N GLN A 6 -17.17 11.94 -24.99
CA GLN A 6 -18.28 12.46 -24.18
C GLN A 6 -17.83 13.07 -22.85
N TYR A 7 -16.79 12.50 -22.23
CA TYR A 7 -16.26 12.91 -20.92
C TYR A 7 -14.75 13.18 -21.01
N PRO A 8 -14.32 14.41 -21.38
CA PRO A 8 -12.91 14.74 -21.56
C PRO A 8 -12.04 14.60 -20.29
N GLY A 9 -12.67 14.66 -19.11
CA GLY A 9 -12.05 14.44 -17.80
C GLY A 9 -12.16 13.00 -17.30
N LEU A 10 -12.45 12.03 -18.17
CA LEU A 10 -12.55 10.62 -17.80
C LEU A 10 -11.24 10.11 -17.16
N VAL A 11 -11.37 9.57 -15.95
CA VAL A 11 -10.33 8.80 -15.26
C VAL A 11 -10.86 7.38 -15.04
N VAL A 12 -10.04 6.38 -15.33
CA VAL A 12 -10.37 4.98 -15.08
C VAL A 12 -9.77 4.53 -13.75
N ILE A 13 -10.57 3.89 -12.92
CA ILE A 13 -10.10 3.22 -11.70
C ILE A 13 -10.07 1.71 -11.98
N ASP A 14 -8.90 1.09 -11.86
CA ASP A 14 -8.68 -0.33 -12.14
C ASP A 14 -8.35 -1.10 -10.85
N PHE A 15 -9.33 -1.90 -10.41
CA PHE A 15 -9.19 -2.98 -9.43
C PHE A 15 -9.71 -4.29 -10.05
N THR A 16 -8.93 -4.86 -10.96
CA THR A 16 -9.26 -6.05 -11.73
C THR A 16 -8.49 -7.28 -11.24
N HIS A 17 -7.53 -7.79 -12.01
CA HIS A 17 -6.79 -9.01 -11.74
C HIS A 17 -5.34 -8.88 -12.24
N PRO A 18 -4.34 -9.48 -11.56
CA PRO A 18 -2.93 -9.42 -11.97
C PRO A 18 -2.68 -9.80 -13.44
N THR A 19 -3.46 -10.72 -13.99
CA THR A 19 -3.31 -11.20 -15.38
C THR A 19 -3.89 -10.24 -16.42
N ALA A 20 -4.69 -9.26 -16.02
CA ALA A 20 -5.36 -8.32 -16.91
C ALA A 20 -4.72 -6.92 -16.86
N VAL A 21 -4.13 -6.55 -15.73
CA VAL A 21 -3.73 -5.17 -15.44
C VAL A 21 -2.75 -4.58 -16.46
N ASN A 22 -1.75 -5.34 -16.91
CA ASN A 22 -0.81 -4.87 -17.93
C ASN A 22 -1.52 -4.52 -19.26
N GLY A 23 -2.37 -5.43 -19.76
CA GLY A 23 -3.13 -5.19 -21.00
C GLY A 23 -4.16 -4.07 -20.87
N ASN A 24 -4.75 -3.89 -19.69
CA ASN A 24 -5.63 -2.77 -19.39
C ASN A 24 -4.86 -1.43 -19.43
N VAL A 25 -3.69 -1.36 -18.80
CA VAL A 25 -2.84 -0.16 -18.82
C VAL A 25 -2.41 0.19 -20.24
N GLU A 26 -1.97 -0.79 -21.03
CA GLU A 26 -1.67 -0.58 -22.46
C GLU A 26 -2.87 -0.01 -23.23
N LEU A 27 -4.07 -0.53 -22.96
CA LEU A 27 -5.31 -0.03 -23.57
C LEU A 27 -5.56 1.43 -23.18
N TYR A 28 -5.46 1.77 -21.90
CA TYR A 28 -5.66 3.15 -21.41
C TYR A 28 -4.64 4.09 -22.04
N ALA A 29 -3.39 3.67 -22.07
CA ALA A 29 -2.28 4.44 -22.62
C ALA A 29 -2.48 4.71 -24.12
N LYS A 30 -2.83 3.68 -24.89
CA LYS A 30 -3.17 3.77 -26.33
C LYS A 30 -4.28 4.76 -26.63
N TYR A 31 -5.29 4.86 -25.77
CA TYR A 31 -6.42 5.77 -25.95
C TYR A 31 -6.25 7.12 -25.23
N GLY A 32 -5.11 7.35 -24.58
CA GLY A 32 -4.81 8.58 -23.86
C GLY A 32 -5.66 8.79 -22.60
N ILE A 33 -6.11 7.72 -21.95
CA ILE A 33 -7.04 7.77 -20.81
C ILE A 33 -6.22 7.74 -19.52
N ASP A 34 -6.45 8.71 -18.63
CA ASP A 34 -5.82 8.72 -17.32
C ASP A 34 -6.35 7.59 -16.45
N CYS A 35 -5.49 7.01 -15.62
CA CYS A 35 -5.84 5.81 -14.87
C CYS A 35 -5.27 5.77 -13.45
N ILE A 36 -6.01 5.10 -12.57
CA ILE A 36 -5.63 4.82 -11.19
C ILE A 36 -5.64 3.31 -11.03
N ILE A 37 -4.46 2.74 -10.84
CA ILE A 37 -4.23 1.31 -10.78
C ILE A 37 -4.03 0.89 -9.33
N GLY A 38 -5.07 0.30 -8.75
CA GLY A 38 -5.04 -0.33 -7.43
C GLY A 38 -4.91 -1.85 -7.47
N THR A 39 -4.98 -2.45 -8.66
CA THR A 39 -4.71 -3.87 -8.89
C THR A 39 -3.27 -4.20 -8.50
N THR A 40 -3.11 -5.17 -7.60
CA THR A 40 -1.80 -5.71 -7.22
C THR A 40 -1.33 -6.79 -8.20
N GLY A 41 -0.01 -7.00 -8.30
CA GLY A 41 0.59 -7.97 -9.22
C GLY A 41 0.77 -7.39 -10.62
N GLY A 42 1.00 -8.26 -11.61
CA GLY A 42 1.42 -7.83 -12.95
C GLY A 42 2.88 -7.37 -12.99
N ASP A 43 3.27 -6.80 -14.12
CA ASP A 43 4.58 -6.17 -14.31
C ASP A 43 4.44 -4.65 -14.14
N GLU A 44 4.81 -4.14 -12.95
CA GLU A 44 4.69 -2.72 -12.63
C GLU A 44 5.58 -1.84 -13.51
N GLU A 45 6.77 -2.30 -13.88
CA GLU A 45 7.70 -1.52 -14.70
C GLU A 45 7.13 -1.35 -16.11
N ALA A 46 6.64 -2.44 -16.71
CA ALA A 46 5.99 -2.39 -18.02
C ALA A 46 4.76 -1.45 -18.01
N MET A 47 3.97 -1.43 -16.93
CA MET A 47 2.85 -0.50 -16.79
C MET A 47 3.32 0.97 -16.74
N ARG A 48 4.40 1.26 -15.99
CA ARG A 48 5.01 2.60 -15.92
C ARG A 48 5.52 3.04 -17.29
N GLU A 49 6.26 2.19 -17.97
CA GLU A 49 6.81 2.44 -19.30
C GLU A 49 5.70 2.70 -20.33
N ALA A 50 4.60 1.93 -20.31
CA ALA A 50 3.48 2.13 -21.22
C ALA A 50 2.84 3.53 -21.08
N VAL A 51 2.69 4.02 -19.84
CA VAL A 51 2.15 5.37 -19.57
C VAL A 51 3.15 6.46 -19.98
N ILE A 52 4.43 6.29 -19.66
CA ILE A 52 5.50 7.24 -20.03
C ILE A 52 5.63 7.34 -21.55
N GLY A 53 5.56 6.21 -22.28
CA GLY A 53 5.65 6.17 -23.73
C GLY A 53 4.43 6.77 -24.45
N SER A 54 3.29 6.90 -23.77
CA SER A 54 2.05 7.41 -24.36
C SER A 54 1.89 8.90 -24.08
N PRO A 55 1.69 9.77 -25.09
CA PRO A 55 1.61 11.21 -24.87
C PRO A 55 0.34 11.60 -24.08
N GLY A 56 0.51 12.41 -23.04
CA GLY A 56 -0.59 13.08 -22.33
C GLY A 56 -1.42 12.19 -21.40
N VAL A 57 -0.96 10.99 -21.07
CA VAL A 57 -1.59 10.11 -20.06
C VAL A 57 -0.95 10.39 -18.71
N TYR A 58 -1.79 10.60 -17.69
CA TYR A 58 -1.42 10.69 -16.29
C TYR A 58 -1.94 9.45 -15.56
N SER A 59 -1.16 8.92 -14.61
CA SER A 59 -1.59 7.77 -13.82
C SER A 59 -1.16 7.82 -12.36
N VAL A 60 -1.94 7.16 -11.51
CA VAL A 60 -1.51 6.71 -10.19
C VAL A 60 -1.36 5.19 -10.23
N ILE A 61 -0.17 4.67 -9.92
CA ILE A 61 0.09 3.24 -9.78
C ILE A 61 0.53 2.99 -8.35
N ALA A 62 -0.33 2.35 -7.57
CA ALA A 62 -0.09 2.13 -6.15
C ALA A 62 -0.69 0.78 -5.69
N PRO A 63 0.14 -0.21 -5.31
CA PRO A 63 -0.34 -1.52 -4.87
C PRO A 63 -1.01 -1.49 -3.48
N ASN A 64 -0.94 -0.35 -2.77
CA ASN A 64 -1.69 -0.13 -1.53
C ASN A 64 -2.33 1.26 -1.56
N MET A 65 -3.66 1.28 -1.68
CA MET A 65 -4.46 2.50 -1.69
C MET A 65 -4.80 3.02 -0.29
N GLY A 66 -4.45 2.29 0.78
CA GLY A 66 -4.67 2.75 2.15
C GLY A 66 -3.62 3.79 2.52
N LYS A 67 -3.86 5.07 2.20
CA LYS A 67 -2.84 6.14 2.31
C LYS A 67 -2.22 6.24 3.71
N GLN A 68 -2.99 6.00 4.78
CA GLN A 68 -2.48 6.04 6.16
C GLN A 68 -1.54 4.87 6.45
N ILE A 69 -1.78 3.69 5.86
CA ILE A 69 -0.87 2.54 5.97
C ILE A 69 0.43 2.84 5.23
N VAL A 70 0.34 3.45 4.05
CA VAL A 70 1.53 3.89 3.30
C VAL A 70 2.31 4.98 4.05
N ALA A 71 1.62 5.91 4.70
CA ALA A 71 2.24 6.94 5.53
C ALA A 71 3.01 6.32 6.72
N PHE A 72 2.43 5.31 7.38
CA PHE A 72 3.12 4.55 8.42
C PHE A 72 4.37 3.86 7.89
N GLN A 73 4.30 3.19 6.72
CA GLN A 73 5.48 2.58 6.09
C GLN A 73 6.56 3.63 5.78
N ALA A 74 6.17 4.79 5.26
CA ALA A 74 7.10 5.88 4.96
C ALA A 74 7.75 6.45 6.22
N MET A 75 7.00 6.59 7.31
CA MET A 75 7.51 7.01 8.62
C MET A 75 8.57 6.03 9.12
N MET A 76 8.27 4.72 9.11
CA MET A 76 9.22 3.69 9.54
C MET A 76 10.49 3.69 8.68
N LYS A 77 10.37 3.83 7.36
CA LYS A 77 11.52 3.88 6.46
C LYS A 77 12.36 5.14 6.67
N SER A 78 11.72 6.28 6.92
CA SER A 78 12.43 7.53 7.21
C SER A 78 13.24 7.42 8.49
N MET A 79 12.63 6.88 9.55
CA MET A 79 13.31 6.64 10.82
C MET A 79 14.49 5.68 10.67
N SER A 80 14.32 4.60 9.92
CA SER A 80 15.40 3.63 9.72
C SER A 80 16.57 4.15 8.92
N THR A 81 16.31 5.07 7.99
CA THR A 81 17.35 5.73 7.19
C THR A 81 18.13 6.75 8.03
N GLU A 82 17.44 7.52 8.87
CA GLU A 82 18.06 8.55 9.72
C GLU A 82 18.87 7.96 10.89
N PHE A 83 18.37 6.85 11.48
CA PHE A 83 18.94 6.26 12.69
C PHE A 83 19.27 4.76 12.52
N PRO A 84 20.23 4.39 11.66
CA PRO A 84 20.61 3.01 11.46
C PRO A 84 21.19 2.41 12.76
N GLY A 85 20.80 1.18 13.08
CA GLY A 85 21.30 0.48 14.27
C GLY A 85 20.77 0.98 15.62
N CYS A 86 19.87 1.97 15.67
CA CYS A 86 19.39 2.56 16.93
C CYS A 86 18.61 1.60 17.85
N LEU A 87 18.16 0.45 17.33
CA LEU A 87 17.46 -0.61 18.04
C LEU A 87 18.32 -1.88 18.16
N SER A 88 19.64 -1.78 17.98
CA SER A 88 20.55 -2.92 18.12
C SER A 88 20.39 -3.62 19.47
N GLY A 89 20.26 -4.95 19.44
CA GLY A 89 20.07 -5.79 20.61
C GLY A 89 18.60 -5.94 21.05
N TYR A 90 17.67 -5.17 20.50
CA TYR A 90 16.25 -5.43 20.73
C TYR A 90 15.83 -6.73 20.03
N THR A 91 14.92 -7.45 20.68
CA THR A 91 14.21 -8.58 20.06
C THR A 91 12.86 -8.11 19.55
N MET A 92 12.36 -8.72 18.47
CA MET A 92 11.06 -8.38 17.88
C MET A 92 10.17 -9.61 17.73
N ASN A 93 8.88 -9.44 17.98
CA ASN A 93 7.80 -10.35 17.61
C ASN A 93 6.84 -9.62 16.66
N VAL A 94 6.42 -10.29 15.60
CA VAL A 94 5.45 -9.77 14.63
C VAL A 94 4.30 -10.74 14.47
N VAL A 95 3.08 -10.25 14.71
CA VAL A 95 1.84 -11.00 14.50
C VAL A 95 1.00 -10.29 13.45
N GLU A 96 0.55 -11.00 12.42
CA GLU A 96 -0.39 -10.48 11.43
C GLU A 96 -1.63 -11.36 11.26
N SER A 97 -2.77 -10.73 10.99
CA SER A 97 -4.02 -11.40 10.66
C SER A 97 -4.62 -10.86 9.37
N HIS A 98 -4.95 -11.80 8.47
CA HIS A 98 -5.60 -11.59 7.18
C HIS A 98 -6.57 -12.73 6.91
N GLN A 99 -7.35 -12.68 5.82
CA GLN A 99 -8.22 -13.80 5.44
C GLN A 99 -7.43 -15.10 5.28
N SER A 100 -8.09 -16.24 5.54
CA SER A 100 -7.48 -17.58 5.44
C SER A 100 -6.84 -17.90 4.08
N SER A 101 -7.30 -17.26 3.00
CA SER A 101 -6.74 -17.40 1.66
C SER A 101 -5.40 -16.69 1.47
N LYS A 102 -4.98 -15.81 2.39
CA LYS A 102 -3.72 -15.07 2.29
C LYS A 102 -2.59 -15.84 2.98
N ALA A 103 -1.89 -16.66 2.19
CA ALA A 103 -0.80 -17.51 2.67
C ALA A 103 0.52 -16.75 2.89
N ASP A 104 0.78 -15.71 2.10
CA ASP A 104 2.01 -14.92 2.14
C ASP A 104 1.97 -13.82 3.20
N THR A 105 3.14 -13.51 3.78
CA THR A 105 3.32 -12.32 4.62
C THR A 105 2.99 -11.07 3.81
N SER A 106 2.19 -10.16 4.37
CA SER A 106 1.79 -8.95 3.65
C SER A 106 2.99 -8.11 3.22
N GLY A 107 2.89 -7.48 2.04
CA GLY A 107 3.94 -6.57 1.55
C GLY A 107 4.20 -5.40 2.51
N THR A 108 3.14 -4.94 3.20
CA THR A 108 3.27 -3.93 4.27
C THR A 108 4.11 -4.44 5.43
N ALA A 109 3.85 -5.65 5.95
CA ALA A 109 4.65 -6.21 7.03
C ALA A 109 6.11 -6.38 6.64
N LYS A 110 6.39 -6.89 5.43
CA LYS A 110 7.75 -7.01 4.90
C LYS A 110 8.50 -5.68 4.89
N ALA A 111 7.87 -4.61 4.41
CA ALA A 111 8.50 -3.30 4.36
C ALA A 111 8.79 -2.72 5.76
N VAL A 112 7.89 -2.93 6.72
CA VAL A 112 8.06 -2.47 8.11
C VAL A 112 9.15 -3.28 8.81
N ILE A 113 9.17 -4.61 8.64
CA ILE A 113 10.22 -5.51 9.16
C ILE A 113 11.60 -5.08 8.61
N ASN A 114 11.70 -4.84 7.31
CA ASN A 114 12.96 -4.38 6.72
C ASN A 114 13.42 -3.04 7.32
N SER A 115 12.49 -2.15 7.67
CA SER A 115 12.83 -0.88 8.34
C SER A 115 13.32 -1.11 9.77
N PHE A 116 12.75 -2.07 10.52
CA PHE A 116 13.30 -2.47 11.82
C PHE A 116 14.67 -3.13 11.71
N ASN A 117 14.89 -3.93 10.66
CA ASN A 117 16.18 -4.56 10.42
C ASN A 117 17.27 -3.53 10.07
N ASP A 118 16.94 -2.53 9.25
CA ASP A 118 17.80 -1.36 9.00
C ASP A 118 18.14 -0.61 10.31
N MET A 119 17.24 -0.61 11.30
CA MET A 119 17.48 -0.07 12.65
C MET A 119 18.25 -1.02 13.58
N GLY A 120 18.71 -2.18 13.12
CA GLY A 120 19.59 -3.10 13.88
C GLY A 120 18.88 -4.25 14.59
N VAL A 121 17.59 -4.48 14.31
CA VAL A 121 16.88 -5.68 14.77
C VAL A 121 17.24 -6.85 13.84
N ASP A 122 17.44 -8.06 14.38
CA ASP A 122 17.59 -9.26 13.57
C ASP A 122 16.27 -10.05 13.57
N PHE A 123 15.49 -9.92 12.49
CA PHE A 123 14.20 -10.59 12.36
C PHE A 123 13.97 -11.07 10.92
N SER A 124 13.64 -12.36 10.76
CA SER A 124 13.25 -12.91 9.47
C SER A 124 11.76 -12.71 9.19
N VAL A 125 11.42 -12.36 7.95
CA VAL A 125 10.03 -12.30 7.47
C VAL A 125 9.30 -13.65 7.62
N ASP A 126 10.05 -14.75 7.64
CA ASP A 126 9.51 -16.09 7.82
C ASP A 126 9.07 -16.38 9.26
N ASP A 127 9.60 -15.62 10.24
CA ASP A 127 9.25 -15.73 11.66
C ASP A 127 7.96 -14.96 12.02
N VAL A 128 7.33 -14.30 11.04
CA VAL A 128 6.04 -13.63 11.24
C VAL A 128 4.96 -14.65 11.58
N GLU A 129 4.32 -14.45 12.72
CA GLU A 129 3.19 -15.26 13.13
C GLU A 129 1.94 -14.86 12.35
N LYS A 130 1.41 -15.81 11.58
CA LYS A 130 0.25 -15.61 10.70
C LYS A 130 -1.00 -16.20 11.32
N VAL A 131 -1.84 -15.36 11.92
CA VAL A 131 -3.15 -15.76 12.42
C VAL A 131 -4.14 -15.82 11.26
N ARG A 132 -4.67 -17.01 10.97
CA ARG A 132 -5.53 -17.28 9.79
C ARG A 132 -6.80 -18.06 10.09
N THR A 133 -6.93 -18.65 11.27
CA THR A 133 -8.14 -19.38 11.67
C THR A 133 -9.18 -18.41 12.21
N GLU A 134 -10.46 -18.58 11.85
CA GLU A 134 -11.51 -17.66 12.29
C GLU A 134 -11.62 -17.59 13.83
N ALA A 135 -11.39 -18.72 14.53
CA ALA A 135 -11.41 -18.76 15.98
C ALA A 135 -10.33 -17.85 16.59
N GLU A 136 -9.07 -17.98 16.18
CA GLU A 136 -8.00 -17.11 16.67
C GLU A 136 -8.19 -15.65 16.23
N GLN A 137 -8.77 -15.43 15.05
CA GLN A 137 -9.07 -14.07 14.58
C GLN A 137 -10.10 -13.37 15.44
N LEU A 138 -11.13 -14.09 15.87
CA LEU A 138 -12.16 -13.57 16.77
C LEU A 138 -11.63 -13.42 18.20
N ASP A 139 -11.00 -14.47 18.74
CA ASP A 139 -10.71 -14.58 20.17
C ASP A 139 -9.40 -13.88 20.55
N ARG A 140 -8.35 -14.04 19.74
CA ARG A 140 -7.01 -13.51 20.04
C ARG A 140 -6.75 -12.16 19.36
N MET A 141 -7.12 -12.03 18.10
CA MET A 141 -6.88 -10.79 17.32
C MET A 141 -8.02 -9.78 17.44
N GLU A 142 -9.14 -10.18 18.06
CA GLU A 142 -10.34 -9.37 18.28
C GLU A 142 -10.87 -8.72 16.98
N VAL A 143 -10.74 -9.44 15.87
CA VAL A 143 -11.28 -9.02 14.57
C VAL A 143 -12.80 -9.13 14.67
N PRO A 144 -13.58 -8.05 14.49
CA PRO A 144 -15.03 -8.16 14.54
C PRO A 144 -15.53 -9.10 13.44
N MET A 145 -16.49 -9.97 13.76
CA MET A 145 -17.01 -11.00 12.85
C MET A 145 -17.37 -10.45 11.44
N LYS A 146 -17.96 -9.25 11.36
CA LYS A 146 -18.30 -8.60 10.09
C LYS A 146 -17.11 -8.26 9.18
N TYR A 147 -15.88 -8.25 9.70
CA TYR A 147 -14.65 -7.92 8.98
C TYR A 147 -13.72 -9.11 8.74
N LEU A 148 -14.08 -10.34 9.16
CA LEU A 148 -13.24 -11.53 8.93
C LEU A 148 -12.84 -11.71 7.46
N LYS A 149 -13.75 -11.42 6.53
CA LYS A 149 -13.51 -11.52 5.07
C LYS A 149 -12.75 -10.33 4.47
N GLY A 150 -12.38 -9.34 5.29
CA GLY A 150 -11.82 -8.07 4.82
C GLY A 150 -11.16 -7.34 5.98
N HIS A 151 -10.01 -7.82 6.43
CA HIS A 151 -9.20 -7.14 7.45
C HIS A 151 -7.72 -7.34 7.18
N ALA A 152 -6.92 -6.47 7.78
CA ALA A 152 -5.46 -6.56 7.78
C ALA A 152 -4.95 -5.98 9.09
N TYR A 153 -4.66 -6.85 10.07
CA TYR A 153 -4.22 -6.46 11.42
C TYR A 153 -2.76 -6.84 11.58
N HIS A 154 -1.95 -5.93 12.13
CA HIS A 154 -0.52 -6.16 12.34
C HIS A 154 -0.11 -5.55 13.67
N THR A 155 0.71 -6.29 14.41
CA THR A 155 1.34 -5.84 15.64
C THR A 155 2.83 -6.16 15.58
N TYR A 156 3.68 -5.17 15.85
CA TYR A 156 5.13 -5.30 15.95
C TYR A 156 5.52 -4.93 17.38
N THR A 157 6.07 -5.88 18.13
CA THR A 157 6.43 -5.69 19.53
C THR A 157 7.93 -5.87 19.67
N LEU A 158 8.63 -4.84 20.14
CA LEU A 158 10.07 -4.89 20.43
C LEU A 158 10.32 -4.87 21.93
N THR A 159 11.31 -5.64 22.38
CA THR A 159 11.73 -5.70 23.79
C THR A 159 13.23 -5.50 23.91
N SER A 160 13.66 -4.61 24.82
CA SER A 160 15.08 -4.34 25.08
C SER A 160 15.81 -5.57 25.65
N PRO A 161 17.15 -5.65 25.52
CA PRO A 161 17.93 -6.80 26.03
C PRO A 161 17.71 -7.12 27.51
N ASP A 162 17.46 -6.11 28.34
CA ASP A 162 17.22 -6.24 29.78
C ASP A 162 15.73 -6.41 30.14
N GLY A 163 14.84 -6.42 29.15
CA GLY A 163 13.40 -6.58 29.32
C GLY A 163 12.67 -5.38 29.93
N THR A 164 13.33 -4.22 30.08
CA THR A 164 12.73 -3.06 30.78
C THR A 164 11.96 -2.11 29.86
N VAL A 165 12.21 -2.15 28.55
CA VAL A 165 11.55 -1.31 27.55
C VAL A 165 10.80 -2.17 26.54
N THR A 166 9.53 -1.82 26.32
CA THR A 166 8.69 -2.40 25.27
C THR A 166 8.18 -1.31 24.36
N LEU A 167 8.33 -1.50 23.04
CA LEU A 167 7.73 -0.67 22.01
C LEU A 167 6.71 -1.51 21.24
N GLU A 168 5.50 -0.99 21.06
CA GLU A 168 4.46 -1.67 20.29
C GLU A 168 3.89 -0.75 19.20
N PHE A 169 3.86 -1.26 17.97
CA PHE A 169 3.26 -0.59 16.81
C PHE A 169 2.13 -1.45 16.29
N LYS A 170 0.92 -0.88 16.16
CA LYS A 170 -0.27 -1.60 15.71
C LYS A 170 -1.01 -0.83 14.63
N HIS A 171 -1.38 -1.52 13.56
CA HIS A 171 -2.29 -0.97 12.56
C HIS A 171 -3.32 -2.01 12.10
N ASN A 172 -4.59 -1.62 12.22
CA ASN A 172 -5.74 -2.52 12.03
C ASN A 172 -6.70 -1.95 10.99
N VAL A 173 -6.73 -2.57 9.81
CA VAL A 173 -7.72 -2.24 8.79
C VAL A 173 -8.95 -3.11 8.97
N ARG A 174 -10.12 -2.47 9.04
CA ARG A 174 -11.44 -3.10 9.10
C ARG A 174 -12.21 -2.80 7.81
N GLY A 175 -12.51 -3.83 7.03
CA GLY A 175 -13.18 -3.70 5.75
C GLY A 175 -12.24 -3.17 4.65
N ARG A 176 -12.83 -2.51 3.65
CA ARG A 176 -12.11 -1.98 2.47
C ARG A 176 -12.22 -0.46 2.31
N LEU A 177 -12.90 0.21 3.23
CA LEU A 177 -13.22 1.64 3.10
C LEU A 177 -11.96 2.50 2.96
N VAL A 178 -10.91 2.22 3.74
CA VAL A 178 -9.63 2.95 3.67
C VAL A 178 -9.00 2.93 2.27
N TYR A 179 -9.19 1.84 1.51
CA TYR A 179 -8.67 1.73 0.15
C TYR A 179 -9.55 2.52 -0.83
N ALA A 180 -10.86 2.52 -0.62
CA ALA A 180 -11.78 3.32 -1.43
C ALA A 180 -11.57 4.82 -1.22
N GLU A 181 -11.44 5.27 0.03
CA GLU A 181 -11.14 6.67 0.36
C GLU A 181 -9.80 7.11 -0.24
N GLY A 182 -8.73 6.33 -0.09
CA GLY A 182 -7.46 6.66 -0.71
C GLY A 182 -7.48 6.60 -2.25
N THR A 183 -8.41 5.87 -2.86
CA THR A 183 -8.63 5.91 -4.31
C THR A 183 -9.34 7.20 -4.72
N VAL A 184 -10.27 7.71 -3.91
CA VAL A 184 -10.90 9.03 -4.13
C VAL A 184 -9.86 10.14 -4.04
N ASP A 185 -9.02 10.12 -2.99
CA ASP A 185 -7.91 11.06 -2.86
C ASP A 185 -6.96 11.00 -4.07
N ALA A 186 -6.68 9.79 -4.57
CA ALA A 186 -5.85 9.59 -5.77
C ALA A 186 -6.50 10.17 -7.03
N ALA A 187 -7.83 10.15 -7.14
CA ALA A 187 -8.55 10.73 -8.27
C ALA A 187 -8.52 12.26 -8.24
N GLU A 188 -8.77 12.86 -7.07
CA GLU A 188 -8.66 14.30 -6.86
C GLU A 188 -7.24 14.79 -7.16
N PHE A 189 -6.23 14.07 -6.65
CA PHE A 189 -4.82 14.30 -6.96
C PHE A 189 -4.53 14.29 -8.45
N LEU A 190 -4.99 13.27 -9.15
CA LEU A 190 -4.67 13.08 -10.57
C LEU A 190 -5.30 14.18 -11.43
N VAL A 191 -6.52 14.59 -11.12
CA VAL A 191 -7.21 15.71 -11.79
C VAL A 191 -6.44 17.02 -11.58
N GLU A 192 -5.98 17.31 -10.36
CA GLU A 192 -5.17 18.49 -10.07
C GLU A 192 -3.84 18.47 -10.86
N LYS A 193 -3.14 17.33 -10.86
CA LYS A 193 -1.86 17.19 -11.60
C LYS A 193 -2.03 17.35 -13.10
N ARG A 194 -3.11 16.81 -13.67
CA ARG A 194 -3.43 17.03 -15.09
C ARG A 194 -3.67 18.52 -15.39
N ALA A 195 -4.39 19.23 -14.52
CA ALA A 195 -4.69 20.65 -14.72
C ALA A 195 -3.42 21.54 -14.64
N LEU A 196 -2.52 21.23 -13.70
CA LEU A 196 -1.23 21.92 -13.57
C LEU A 196 -0.26 21.59 -14.71
N GLY A 197 -0.36 20.38 -15.26
CA GLY A 197 0.60 19.85 -16.22
C GLY A 197 1.94 19.47 -15.58
N GLY A 198 2.88 18.98 -16.39
CA GLY A 198 4.24 18.68 -15.97
C GLY A 198 4.81 17.43 -16.64
N ASP A 199 6.12 17.26 -16.51
CA ASP A 199 6.85 16.14 -17.12
C ASP A 199 6.57 14.81 -16.40
N LYS A 200 6.41 14.85 -15.07
CA LYS A 200 6.05 13.68 -14.27
C LYS A 200 4.58 13.35 -14.49
N ARG A 201 4.33 12.14 -15.04
CA ARG A 201 2.98 11.67 -15.37
C ARG A 201 2.58 10.38 -14.67
N VAL A 202 3.52 9.68 -14.05
CA VAL A 202 3.23 8.48 -13.25
C VAL A 202 3.50 8.79 -11.78
N PHE A 203 2.48 8.63 -10.95
CA PHE A 203 2.48 8.94 -9.54
C PHE A 203 2.20 7.70 -8.71
N ASN A 204 2.49 7.77 -7.42
CA ASN A 204 2.16 6.73 -6.44
C ASN A 204 1.53 7.34 -5.18
N MET A 205 1.22 6.50 -4.20
CA MET A 205 0.59 6.95 -2.95
C MET A 205 1.49 7.88 -2.10
N ILE A 206 2.82 7.82 -2.25
CA ILE A 206 3.73 8.76 -1.57
C ILE A 206 3.63 10.15 -2.19
N ASP A 207 3.44 10.26 -3.51
CA ASP A 207 3.22 11.55 -4.17
C ASP A 207 1.94 12.22 -3.68
N ILE A 208 0.87 11.43 -3.48
CA ILE A 208 -0.41 11.88 -2.92
C ILE A 208 -0.24 12.33 -1.46
N LEU A 209 0.48 11.56 -0.63
CA LEU A 209 0.75 11.97 0.75
C LEU A 209 1.53 13.28 0.84
N ARG A 210 2.45 13.54 -0.11
CA ARG A 210 3.26 14.76 -0.16
C ARG A 210 2.49 16.00 -0.62
N SER A 211 1.36 15.85 -1.32
CA SER A 211 0.52 17.01 -1.66
C SER A 211 -0.30 17.54 -0.49
N GLY A 212 -0.33 16.82 0.63
CA GLY A 212 -1.11 17.19 1.81
C GLY A 212 -2.57 16.73 1.70
N ALA A 213 -3.42 17.30 2.56
CA ALA A 213 -4.85 17.01 2.52
C ALA A 213 -5.50 17.64 1.27
N MET A 214 -6.24 16.84 0.52
CA MET A 214 -7.03 17.31 -0.61
C MET A 214 -8.28 18.02 -0.09
N GLN A 215 -8.72 19.09 -0.76
CA GLN A 215 -9.87 19.92 -0.40
C GLN A 215 -11.02 19.74 -1.39
#